data_AF-A0A2P9F404-F1
#
_entry.id   AF-A0A2P9F404-F1
#
_cell.length_a   1.000
_cell.length_b   1.000
_cell.length_c   1.000
_cell.angle_alpha   90.00
_cell.angle_beta   90.00
_cell.angle_gamma   90.00
#
_symmetry.space_group_name_H-M   'P 1'
#
loop_
_entity.id
_entity.type
_entity.pdbx_description
1 polymer ?
#
loop_
_entity_poly.entity_id
_entity_poly.type
_entity_poly.pdbx_seq_one_letter_code
_entity_poly.pdbx_strand_id
1 'polypeptide(L)'
;MRIRSVLTVSTVATAGAALLLAAAPQGLAAQPAAKVPVCKAKVLKIGAKQAKDTRIVHITVKNTGTRTCTIDRLPVVTFGDLDGSAQPVPSGESGPYKLGAGKTAYATVRTIADLKDPEARRVDTIGVSANPNLGGRLFTLKQLGATKKVKVYDPVTTWWKTSQAAADKSLKKEVG
;
A
#
# COMPACT_ATOMS: atom_id res chain seq x y z
N MET A 1 76.08 3.46 0.16
CA MET A 1 76.55 4.57 1.04
C MET A 1 75.65 4.54 2.27
N ARG A 2 76.04 3.97 3.42
CA ARG A 2 76.94 4.46 4.49
C ARG A 2 76.50 5.78 5.15
N ILE A 3 76.51 5.74 6.50
CA ILE A 3 76.45 6.82 7.53
C ILE A 3 75.01 7.07 8.01
N ARG A 4 74.52 6.63 9.20
CA ARG A 4 74.95 6.63 10.63
C ARG A 4 75.10 8.01 11.30
N SER A 5 74.17 8.26 12.24
CA SER A 5 74.32 8.96 13.54
C SER A 5 74.33 10.51 13.49
N VAL A 6 73.96 11.31 14.52
CA VAL A 6 73.81 11.18 15.99
C VAL A 6 73.05 12.43 16.57
N LEU A 7 72.42 12.29 17.77
CA LEU A 7 72.29 13.25 18.91
C LEU A 7 71.63 14.65 18.72
N THR A 8 70.73 15.19 19.58
CA THR A 8 70.83 15.53 21.03
C THR A 8 69.46 16.08 21.54
N VAL A 9 68.92 15.63 22.69
CA VAL A 9 68.81 16.29 24.05
C VAL A 9 67.85 17.52 24.10
N SER A 10 66.59 17.40 24.59
CA SER A 10 66.04 17.44 25.98
C SER A 10 65.52 18.83 26.41
N THR A 11 64.25 18.93 26.88
CA THR A 11 63.84 19.33 28.26
C THR A 11 62.33 19.67 28.40
N VAL A 12 61.65 18.93 29.31
CA VAL A 12 60.62 19.26 30.34
C VAL A 12 59.65 20.47 30.17
N ALA A 13 58.39 20.51 30.66
CA ALA A 13 57.59 19.65 31.53
C ALA A 13 56.09 20.08 31.53
N THR A 14 55.22 19.08 31.77
CA THR A 14 53.97 19.05 32.59
C THR A 14 52.86 20.10 32.46
N ALA A 15 51.64 19.63 32.14
CA ALA A 15 50.48 19.82 33.03
C ALA A 15 49.44 18.70 32.79
N GLY A 16 49.08 17.99 33.86
CA GLY A 16 48.20 16.83 33.84
C GLY A 16 46.73 17.18 33.64
N ALA A 17 46.02 16.30 32.93
CA ALA A 17 44.58 16.18 32.99
C ALA A 17 44.24 14.71 33.28
N ALA A 18 43.67 14.46 34.46
CA ALA A 18 43.15 13.17 34.86
C ALA A 18 42.04 12.74 33.90
N LEU A 19 42.28 11.69 33.11
CA LEU A 19 41.27 11.04 32.27
C LEU A 19 40.40 10.16 33.17
N LEU A 20 39.26 10.72 33.59
CA LEU A 20 38.14 9.94 34.11
C LEU A 20 37.64 9.03 32.98
N LEU A 21 37.91 7.73 33.09
CA LEU A 21 37.26 6.69 32.28
C LEU A 21 35.77 6.64 32.62
N ALA A 22 34.99 7.48 31.96
CA ALA A 22 33.54 7.30 31.88
C ALA A 22 33.27 6.10 30.96
N ALA A 23 32.96 4.95 31.56
CA ALA A 23 32.42 3.81 30.84
C ALA A 23 31.12 4.26 30.14
N ALA A 24 31.15 4.41 28.82
CA ALA A 24 29.96 4.68 28.04
C ALA A 24 28.96 3.54 28.25
N PRO A 25 27.68 3.84 28.55
CA PRO A 25 26.67 2.79 28.58
C PRO A 25 26.63 2.14 27.21
N GLN A 26 26.90 0.83 27.20
CA GLN A 26 26.84 -0.01 26.01
C GLN A 26 25.46 0.17 25.41
N GLY A 27 25.38 0.89 24.29
CA GLY A 27 24.14 1.12 23.58
C GLY A 27 23.52 -0.23 23.25
N LEU A 28 22.38 -0.53 23.87
CA LEU A 28 21.52 -1.63 23.46
C LEU A 28 21.22 -1.43 21.98
N ALA A 29 21.87 -2.22 21.13
CA ALA A 29 21.59 -2.25 19.71
C ALA A 29 20.08 -2.47 19.55
N ALA A 30 19.40 -1.53 18.91
CA ALA A 30 17.97 -1.61 18.68
C ALA A 30 17.65 -2.93 17.97
N GLN A 31 16.94 -3.82 18.65
CA GLN A 31 16.51 -5.08 18.05
C GLN A 31 15.63 -4.76 16.82
N PRO A 32 15.82 -5.46 15.69
CA PRO A 32 15.01 -5.24 14.51
C PRO A 32 13.53 -5.39 14.86
N ALA A 33 12.72 -4.39 14.55
CA ALA A 33 11.28 -4.46 14.76
C ALA A 33 10.71 -5.67 14.00
N ALA A 34 9.93 -6.51 14.69
CA ALA A 34 9.32 -7.68 14.09
C ALA A 34 8.48 -7.28 12.86
N LYS A 35 8.68 -7.99 11.74
CA LYS A 35 7.97 -7.72 10.47
C LYS A 35 6.46 -7.95 10.66
N VAL A 36 5.65 -6.96 10.30
CA VAL A 36 4.19 -7.09 10.33
C VAL A 36 3.76 -8.19 9.34
N PRO A 37 2.99 -9.20 9.77
CA PRO A 37 2.62 -10.32 8.91
C PRO A 37 1.58 -9.91 7.86
N VAL A 38 1.53 -10.63 6.74
CA VAL A 38 0.48 -10.49 5.72
C VAL A 38 -0.85 -10.96 6.31
N CYS A 39 -1.93 -10.23 5.99
CA CYS A 39 -3.28 -10.61 6.40
C CYS A 39 -3.67 -11.94 5.75
N LYS A 40 -4.20 -12.88 6.54
CA LYS A 40 -4.81 -14.10 6.00
C LYS A 40 -6.12 -13.75 5.31
N ALA A 41 -6.45 -14.39 4.19
CA ALA A 41 -7.70 -14.13 3.47
C ALA A 41 -8.94 -14.21 4.38
N LYS A 42 -8.98 -15.19 5.30
CA LYS A 42 -10.10 -15.40 6.24
C LYS A 42 -10.34 -14.24 7.23
N VAL A 43 -9.39 -13.34 7.43
CA VAL A 43 -9.55 -12.16 8.31
C VAL A 43 -9.86 -10.88 7.53
N LEU A 44 -9.99 -10.97 6.21
CA LEU A 44 -10.32 -9.83 5.36
C LEU A 44 -11.77 -9.93 4.89
N LYS A 45 -12.56 -8.91 5.23
CA LYS A 45 -13.88 -8.72 4.65
C LYS A 45 -13.78 -7.70 3.51
N ILE A 46 -13.91 -8.20 2.29
CA ILE A 46 -13.89 -7.38 1.07
C ILE A 46 -15.32 -6.98 0.70
N GLY A 47 -15.51 -5.73 0.29
CA GLY A 47 -16.76 -5.18 -0.20
C GLY A 47 -16.56 -4.31 -1.44
N ALA A 48 -17.54 -4.30 -2.33
CA ALA A 48 -17.63 -3.42 -3.49
C ALA A 48 -19.06 -2.93 -3.65
N LYS A 49 -19.25 -1.65 -3.97
CA LYS A 49 -20.56 -1.04 -4.28
C LYS A 49 -20.44 -0.02 -5.40
N GLN A 50 -21.39 -0.02 -6.33
CA GLN A 50 -21.49 1.03 -7.34
C GLN A 50 -21.95 2.34 -6.68
N ALA A 51 -21.33 3.46 -7.04
CA ALA A 51 -21.76 4.77 -6.59
C ALA A 51 -22.97 5.26 -7.39
N LYS A 52 -23.47 6.46 -7.07
CA LYS A 52 -24.53 7.11 -7.86
C LYS A 52 -24.07 7.38 -9.30
N ASP A 53 -22.82 7.80 -9.48
CA ASP A 53 -22.18 7.78 -10.79
C ASP A 53 -21.86 6.32 -11.14
N THR A 54 -22.50 5.80 -12.17
CA THR A 54 -22.36 4.40 -12.59
C THR A 54 -20.96 4.04 -13.09
N ARG A 55 -20.11 5.04 -13.38
CA ARG A 55 -18.70 4.84 -13.72
C ARG A 55 -17.83 4.52 -12.51
N ILE A 56 -18.34 4.72 -11.29
CA ILE A 56 -17.56 4.65 -10.07
C ILE A 56 -17.97 3.44 -9.21
N VAL A 57 -16.98 2.70 -8.74
CA VAL A 57 -17.15 1.61 -7.78
C VAL A 57 -16.29 1.87 -6.55
N HIS A 58 -16.92 1.83 -5.38
CA HIS A 58 -16.27 1.98 -4.09
C HIS A 58 -15.88 0.62 -3.55
N ILE A 59 -14.61 0.47 -3.19
CA ILE A 59 -14.01 -0.77 -2.71
C ILE A 59 -13.62 -0.60 -1.25
N THR A 60 -13.90 -1.63 -0.45
CA THR A 60 -13.53 -1.67 0.97
C THR A 60 -12.86 -2.98 1.32
N VAL A 61 -11.85 -2.92 2.18
CA VAL A 61 -11.22 -4.09 2.81
C VAL A 61 -11.16 -3.84 4.30
N LYS A 62 -11.88 -4.64 5.09
CA LYS A 62 -11.85 -4.58 6.56
C LYS A 62 -11.05 -5.74 7.13
N ASN A 63 -10.10 -5.45 8.01
CA ASN A 63 -9.46 -6.45 8.85
C ASN A 63 -10.41 -6.79 10.01
N THR A 64 -11.01 -7.97 9.99
CA THR A 64 -11.90 -8.47 11.03
C THR A 64 -11.16 -9.26 12.11
N GLY A 65 -9.83 -9.41 11.98
CA GLY A 65 -8.99 -10.02 12.99
C GLY A 65 -8.67 -9.10 14.15
N THR A 66 -7.90 -9.62 15.10
CA THR A 66 -7.52 -8.94 16.35
C THR A 66 -6.15 -8.30 16.32
N ARG A 67 -5.38 -8.47 15.23
CA ARG A 67 -4.01 -7.94 15.09
C ARG A 67 -3.85 -7.14 13.81
N THR A 68 -2.93 -6.19 13.83
CA THR A 68 -2.47 -5.49 12.63
C THR A 68 -1.75 -6.48 11.71
N CYS A 69 -2.05 -6.38 10.43
CA CYS A 69 -1.40 -7.15 9.37
C CYS A 69 -1.24 -6.26 8.13
N THR A 70 -0.62 -6.78 7.07
CA THR A 70 -0.45 -6.06 5.80
C THR A 70 -1.28 -6.66 4.68
N ILE A 71 -1.83 -5.79 3.84
CA ILE A 71 -2.33 -6.12 2.50
C ILE A 71 -1.38 -5.53 1.46
N ASP A 72 -1.60 -5.80 0.17
CA ASP A 72 -0.89 -5.07 -0.88
C ASP A 72 -1.39 -3.62 -0.92
N ARG A 73 -0.50 -2.67 -1.18
CA ARG A 73 -0.84 -1.25 -1.28
C ARG A 73 -1.70 -0.92 -2.51
N LEU A 74 -1.65 -1.77 -3.53
CA LEU A 74 -2.41 -1.67 -4.77
C LEU A 74 -3.60 -2.65 -4.71
N PRO A 75 -4.84 -2.16 -4.79
CA PRO A 75 -5.99 -3.03 -5.01
C PRO A 75 -5.87 -3.76 -6.35
N VAL A 76 -6.21 -5.05 -6.38
CA VAL A 76 -6.38 -5.78 -7.64
C VAL A 76 -7.87 -5.83 -7.95
N VAL A 77 -8.28 -5.20 -9.05
CA VAL A 77 -9.69 -5.15 -9.47
C VAL A 77 -9.82 -5.65 -10.89
N THR A 78 -10.58 -6.73 -11.09
CA THR A 78 -10.80 -7.38 -12.40
C THR A 78 -12.27 -7.31 -12.81
N PHE A 79 -12.56 -7.52 -14.08
CA PHE A 79 -13.88 -7.27 -14.66
C PHE A 79 -14.35 -8.45 -15.51
N GLY A 80 -15.24 -9.28 -14.98
CA GLY A 80 -15.75 -10.45 -15.69
C GLY A 80 -14.65 -11.36 -16.25
N ASP A 81 -14.75 -11.62 -17.54
CA ASP A 81 -13.82 -12.37 -18.39
C ASP A 81 -12.83 -11.46 -19.15
N LEU A 82 -12.85 -10.14 -18.90
CA LEU A 82 -11.90 -9.22 -19.51
C LEU A 82 -10.50 -9.49 -18.99
N ASP A 83 -9.53 -9.27 -19.86
CA ASP A 83 -8.13 -9.34 -19.54
C ASP A 83 -7.70 -8.13 -18.70
N GLY A 84 -6.66 -8.34 -17.89
CA GLY A 84 -6.07 -7.30 -17.08
C GLY A 84 -6.88 -6.90 -15.84
N SER A 85 -6.45 -5.79 -15.23
CA SER A 85 -7.02 -5.24 -14.01
C SER A 85 -7.00 -3.71 -14.06
N ALA A 86 -7.78 -3.07 -13.20
CA ALA A 86 -7.76 -1.62 -13.08
C ALA A 86 -6.34 -1.11 -12.78
N GLN A 87 -5.87 -0.14 -13.57
CA GLN A 87 -4.53 0.41 -13.42
C GLN A 87 -4.47 1.33 -12.19
N PRO A 88 -3.45 1.20 -11.32
CA PRO A 88 -3.31 2.07 -10.17
C PRO A 88 -2.99 3.50 -10.61
N VAL A 89 -3.70 4.48 -10.02
CA VAL A 89 -3.43 5.90 -10.18
C VAL A 89 -3.17 6.57 -8.81
N PRO A 90 -2.02 7.24 -8.61
CA PRO A 90 -0.87 7.26 -9.54
C PRO A 90 -0.29 5.85 -9.74
N SER A 91 0.48 5.67 -10.81
CA SER A 91 1.21 4.43 -11.02
C SER A 91 2.17 4.17 -9.85
N GLY A 92 2.44 2.89 -9.58
CA GLY A 92 3.33 2.51 -8.51
C GLY A 92 3.50 1.01 -8.43
N GLU A 93 4.42 0.60 -7.56
CA GLU A 93 4.76 -0.79 -7.33
C GLU A 93 4.00 -1.38 -6.15
N SER A 94 3.90 -2.70 -6.14
CA SER A 94 3.42 -3.48 -5.00
C SER A 94 4.22 -3.13 -3.74
N GLY A 95 3.57 -3.27 -2.58
CA GLY A 95 4.22 -3.08 -1.30
C GLY A 95 3.26 -3.23 -0.14
N PRO A 96 3.75 -3.25 1.11
CA PRO A 96 2.91 -3.46 2.26
C PRO A 96 2.05 -2.22 2.58
N TYR A 97 0.75 -2.42 2.73
CA TYR A 97 -0.16 -1.47 3.37
C TYR A 97 -0.61 -2.02 4.73
N LYS A 98 -0.25 -1.32 5.80
CA LYS A 98 -0.62 -1.72 7.17
C LYS A 98 -2.12 -1.50 7.39
N LEU A 99 -2.82 -2.57 7.73
CA LEU A 99 -4.24 -2.55 8.08
C LEU A 99 -4.42 -2.99 9.54
N GLY A 100 -4.72 -2.03 10.40
CA GLY A 100 -4.94 -2.26 11.82
C GLY A 100 -6.15 -3.18 12.10
N ALA A 101 -6.15 -3.83 13.27
CA ALA A 101 -7.28 -4.63 13.71
C ALA A 101 -8.59 -3.82 13.70
N GLY A 102 -9.65 -4.38 13.13
CA GLY A 102 -10.95 -3.72 13.01
C GLY A 102 -11.02 -2.56 12.00
N LYS A 103 -9.89 -2.14 11.42
CA LYS A 103 -9.83 -0.99 10.50
C LYS A 103 -10.24 -1.38 9.08
N THR A 104 -10.66 -0.37 8.32
CA THR A 104 -11.08 -0.50 6.93
C THR A 104 -10.22 0.39 6.05
N ALA A 105 -9.74 -0.19 4.95
CA ALA A 105 -9.13 0.52 3.84
C ALA A 105 -10.16 0.74 2.74
N TYR A 106 -10.03 1.86 2.04
CA TYR A 106 -10.96 2.31 1.01
C TYR A 106 -10.21 2.59 -0.29
N ALA A 107 -10.77 2.20 -1.41
CA ALA A 107 -10.29 2.58 -2.74
C ALA A 107 -11.47 2.93 -3.64
N THR A 108 -11.20 3.76 -4.64
CA THR A 108 -12.21 4.18 -5.62
C THR A 108 -11.73 3.78 -7.00
N VAL A 109 -12.62 3.14 -7.75
CA VAL A 109 -12.37 2.66 -9.11
C VAL A 109 -13.24 3.48 -10.05
N ARG A 110 -12.64 4.00 -11.14
CA ARG A 110 -13.39 4.45 -12.31
C ARG A 110 -13.30 3.37 -13.37
N THR A 111 -14.43 2.81 -13.76
CA THR A 111 -14.48 1.69 -14.71
C THR A 111 -14.39 2.16 -16.16
N ILE A 112 -14.79 3.40 -16.42
CA ILE A 112 -14.78 4.02 -17.75
C ILE A 112 -14.75 5.55 -17.66
N ALA A 113 -14.04 6.20 -18.57
CA ALA A 113 -13.98 7.67 -18.67
C ALA A 113 -15.27 8.26 -19.26
N ASP A 114 -15.65 7.81 -20.46
CA ASP A 114 -16.84 8.22 -21.19
C ASP A 114 -17.83 7.06 -21.33
N LEU A 115 -19.07 7.26 -20.86
CA LEU A 115 -20.12 6.25 -20.99
C LEU A 115 -20.52 5.98 -22.45
N LYS A 116 -20.15 6.83 -23.40
CA LYS A 116 -20.43 6.66 -24.83
C LYS A 116 -19.28 6.02 -25.61
N ASP A 117 -18.19 5.66 -24.95
CA ASP A 117 -17.05 5.05 -25.59
C ASP A 117 -17.48 3.79 -26.39
N PRO A 118 -17.18 3.73 -27.70
CA PRO A 118 -17.60 2.61 -28.55
C PRO A 118 -16.88 1.30 -28.23
N GLU A 119 -15.70 1.36 -27.60
CA GLU A 119 -14.90 0.20 -27.22
C GLU A 119 -15.31 -0.39 -25.86
N ALA A 120 -16.21 0.32 -25.14
CA ALA A 120 -16.68 -0.10 -23.84
C ALA A 120 -17.28 -1.51 -23.84
N ARG A 121 -16.65 -2.39 -23.06
CA ARG A 121 -17.16 -3.72 -22.76
C ARG A 121 -18.16 -3.66 -21.62
N ARG A 122 -19.02 -4.68 -21.51
CA ARG A 122 -20.05 -4.77 -20.48
C ARG A 122 -19.88 -6.05 -19.69
N VAL A 123 -19.72 -5.93 -18.37
CA VAL A 123 -19.51 -7.09 -17.47
C VAL A 123 -20.60 -7.18 -16.41
N ASP A 124 -20.85 -8.41 -15.96
CA ASP A 124 -21.84 -8.73 -14.92
C ASP A 124 -21.21 -8.92 -13.53
N THR A 125 -19.87 -9.01 -13.47
CA THR A 125 -19.11 -9.24 -12.25
C THR A 125 -17.86 -8.37 -12.15
N ILE A 126 -17.50 -8.00 -10.93
CA ILE A 126 -16.23 -7.36 -10.58
C ILE A 126 -15.51 -8.24 -9.56
N GLY A 127 -14.25 -8.57 -9.83
CA GLY A 127 -13.36 -9.22 -8.88
C GLY A 127 -12.55 -8.21 -8.10
N VAL A 128 -12.36 -8.45 -6.80
CA VAL A 128 -11.55 -7.59 -5.93
C VAL A 128 -10.65 -8.46 -5.07
N SER A 129 -9.36 -8.18 -5.08
CA SER A 129 -8.41 -8.72 -4.11
C SER A 129 -7.62 -7.62 -3.43
N ALA A 130 -7.32 -7.83 -2.14
CA ALA A 130 -6.46 -6.96 -1.35
C ALA A 130 -4.97 -7.30 -1.50
N ASN A 131 -4.65 -8.42 -2.13
CA ASN A 131 -3.27 -8.86 -2.37
C ASN A 131 -3.25 -9.82 -3.57
N PRO A 132 -2.35 -9.66 -4.54
CA PRO A 132 -2.29 -10.53 -5.72
C PRO A 132 -2.06 -12.00 -5.39
N ASN A 133 -1.45 -12.31 -4.23
CA ASN A 133 -1.20 -13.67 -3.77
C ASN A 133 -2.36 -14.26 -2.93
N LEU A 134 -3.43 -13.51 -2.73
CA LEU A 134 -4.63 -13.97 -2.01
C LEU A 134 -5.80 -14.09 -2.98
N GLY A 135 -6.63 -15.11 -2.75
CA GLY A 135 -7.93 -15.20 -3.37
C GLY A 135 -8.75 -13.94 -3.08
N GLY A 136 -9.32 -13.37 -4.13
CA GLY A 136 -10.22 -12.23 -4.04
C GLY A 136 -11.67 -12.63 -3.75
N ARG A 137 -12.58 -11.70 -4.02
CA ARG A 137 -14.02 -11.92 -3.99
C ARG A 137 -14.65 -11.37 -5.27
N LEU A 138 -15.55 -12.15 -5.86
CA LEU A 138 -16.40 -11.71 -6.96
C LEU A 138 -17.67 -11.03 -6.44
N PHE A 139 -18.06 -9.94 -7.09
CA PHE A 139 -19.27 -9.19 -6.84
C PHE A 139 -20.14 -9.17 -8.10
N THR A 140 -21.34 -9.73 -7.99
CA THR A 140 -22.39 -9.63 -9.02
C THR A 140 -23.00 -8.24 -9.06
N LEU A 141 -23.72 -7.89 -10.14
CA LEU A 141 -24.49 -6.64 -10.24
C LEU A 141 -25.37 -6.38 -9.01
N LYS A 142 -26.09 -7.40 -8.52
CA LYS A 142 -26.93 -7.30 -7.32
C LYS A 142 -26.14 -6.92 -6.08
N GLN A 143 -24.95 -7.51 -5.89
CA GLN A 143 -24.09 -7.21 -4.74
C GLN A 143 -23.46 -5.82 -4.84
N LEU A 144 -23.19 -5.35 -6.06
CA LEU A 144 -22.74 -3.98 -6.33
C LEU A 144 -23.86 -2.94 -6.12
N GLY A 145 -25.13 -3.36 -6.19
CA GLY A 145 -26.28 -2.44 -6.27
C GLY A 145 -26.47 -1.84 -7.67
N ALA A 146 -25.90 -2.48 -8.69
CA ALA A 146 -26.02 -2.06 -10.08
C ALA A 146 -27.30 -2.58 -10.71
N THR A 147 -28.01 -1.72 -11.45
CA THR A 147 -29.22 -2.09 -12.20
C THR A 147 -28.93 -2.45 -13.66
N LYS A 148 -27.72 -2.15 -14.14
CA LYS A 148 -27.25 -2.42 -15.50
C LYS A 148 -25.85 -3.03 -15.43
N LYS A 149 -25.44 -3.70 -16.52
CA LYS A 149 -24.06 -4.17 -16.69
C LYS A 149 -23.07 -3.01 -16.52
N VAL A 150 -21.93 -3.29 -15.89
CA VAL A 150 -20.87 -2.30 -15.68
C VAL A 150 -20.15 -2.09 -17.01
N LYS A 151 -20.06 -0.84 -17.47
CA LYS A 151 -19.25 -0.47 -18.63
C LYS A 151 -17.79 -0.33 -18.22
N VAL A 152 -16.90 -0.94 -19.00
CA VAL A 152 -15.46 -1.00 -18.71
C VAL A 152 -14.67 -0.62 -19.96
N TYR A 153 -13.79 0.37 -19.82
CA TYR A 153 -12.75 0.74 -20.78
C TYR A 153 -11.70 1.58 -20.04
N ASP A 154 -10.42 1.19 -20.15
CA ASP A 154 -9.30 1.76 -19.38
C ASP A 154 -9.61 2.03 -17.90
N PRO A 155 -9.99 0.98 -17.14
CA PRO A 155 -10.34 1.14 -15.74
C PRO A 155 -9.13 1.54 -14.91
N VAL A 156 -9.34 2.43 -13.94
CA VAL A 156 -8.32 2.90 -13.00
C VAL A 156 -8.77 2.77 -11.56
N THR A 157 -7.83 2.52 -10.64
CA THR A 157 -8.10 2.42 -9.19
C THR A 157 -7.15 3.30 -8.41
N THR A 158 -7.63 3.92 -7.33
CA THR A 158 -6.72 4.55 -6.37
C THR A 158 -5.97 3.52 -5.55
N TRP A 159 -4.87 3.94 -4.92
CA TRP A 159 -4.29 3.19 -3.80
C TRP A 159 -5.25 3.22 -2.59
N TRP A 160 -4.99 2.36 -1.59
CA TRP A 160 -5.76 2.35 -0.35
C TRP A 160 -5.66 3.67 0.43
N LYS A 161 -6.80 4.15 0.91
CA LYS A 161 -6.96 5.30 1.80
C LYS A 161 -7.69 4.90 3.09
N THR A 162 -7.63 5.78 4.08
CA THR A 162 -8.25 5.58 5.40
C THR A 162 -9.74 5.94 5.44
N SER A 163 -10.27 6.57 4.40
CA SER A 163 -11.70 6.90 4.26
C SER A 163 -12.13 6.91 2.79
N GLN A 164 -13.44 6.74 2.55
CA GLN A 164 -14.01 6.81 1.21
C GLN A 164 -13.78 8.18 0.56
N ALA A 165 -14.04 9.26 1.30
CA ALA A 165 -13.86 10.63 0.78
C ALA A 165 -12.40 10.91 0.36
N ALA A 166 -11.42 10.33 1.08
CA ALA A 166 -10.01 10.46 0.69
C ALA A 166 -9.69 9.66 -0.59
N ALA A 167 -10.31 8.51 -0.79
CA ALA A 167 -10.18 7.74 -2.03
C ALA A 167 -10.80 8.51 -3.21
N ASP A 168 -12.02 9.04 -3.05
CA ASP A 168 -12.72 9.80 -4.09
C ASP A 168 -11.93 11.08 -4.45
N LYS A 169 -11.42 11.81 -3.46
CA LYS A 169 -10.56 12.98 -3.68
C LYS A 169 -9.27 12.61 -4.42
N SER A 170 -8.66 11.47 -4.08
CA SER A 170 -7.47 10.98 -4.76
C SER A 170 -7.78 10.68 -6.22
N LEU A 171 -8.85 9.95 -6.51
CA LEU A 171 -9.24 9.62 -7.88
C LEU A 171 -9.49 10.90 -8.70
N LYS A 172 -10.25 11.84 -8.16
CA LYS A 172 -10.53 13.12 -8.82
C LYS A 172 -9.25 13.90 -9.13
N LYS A 173 -8.26 13.87 -8.24
CA LYS A 173 -6.98 14.53 -8.49
C LYS A 173 -6.22 13.92 -9.67
N GLU A 174 -6.24 12.59 -9.79
CA GLU A 174 -5.42 11.89 -10.79
C GLU A 174 -6.10 11.80 -12.17
N VAL A 175 -7.44 11.73 -12.24
CA VAL A 175 -8.18 11.46 -13.50
C VAL A 175 -9.49 12.24 -13.66
N GLY A 176 -9.73 13.25 -12.81
CA GLY A 176 -10.97 14.04 -12.79
C GLY A 176 -10.84 15.44 -13.36
#